data_AF-A0A5E4YPQ0-F1
#
_entry.id   AF-A0A5E4YPQ0-F1
#
_cell.length_a   1.000
_cell.length_b   1.000
_cell.length_c   1.000
_cell.angle_alpha   90.00
_cell.angle_beta   90.00
_cell.angle_gamma   90.00
#
_symmetry.space_group_name_H-M   'P 1'
#
loop_
_entity.id
_entity.type
_entity.pdbx_description
1 polymer ?
#
loop_
_entity_poly.entity_id
_entity_poly.type
_entity_poly.pdbx_seq_one_letter_code
_entity_poly.pdbx_strand_id
1 'polypeptide(L)'
;MPTTGPDGGVAFPDRDSAWLKEGPFVNVENLRQMAPGLNKTQVYALLKEPHFDEGVIGVRVWNYIFDFRTGHGNDFISCQYQVQYDENRLVKAT
;
A
#
# COMPACT_ATOMS: atom_id res chain seq x y z
N MET A 1 -11.28 6.84 10.86
CA MET A 1 -12.21 6.22 9.90
C MET A 1 -11.43 6.00 8.62
N PRO A 2 -11.58 4.89 7.87
CA PRO A 2 -10.98 4.84 6.54
C PRO A 2 -11.60 6.00 5.76
N THR A 3 -10.76 6.93 5.33
CA THR A 3 -11.23 8.10 4.62
C THR A 3 -11.80 7.58 3.31
N THR A 4 -13.11 7.67 3.14
CA THR A 4 -13.79 7.29 1.91
C THR A 4 -13.53 8.42 0.91
N GLY A 5 -12.98 8.08 -0.25
CA GLY A 5 -12.84 9.03 -1.35
C GLY A 5 -14.21 9.56 -1.78
N PRO A 6 -14.27 10.71 -2.46
CA PRO A 6 -15.54 11.35 -2.86
C PRO A 6 -16.49 10.43 -3.63
N ASP A 7 -15.96 9.38 -4.29
CA ASP A 7 -16.73 8.43 -5.10
C ASP A 7 -17.17 7.17 -4.33
N GLY A 8 -17.05 7.14 -2.99
CA GLY A 8 -17.26 5.92 -2.21
C GLY A 8 -16.08 4.94 -2.23
N GLY A 9 -15.01 5.30 -2.96
CA GLY A 9 -13.78 4.52 -3.09
C GLY A 9 -12.81 4.71 -1.94
N VAL A 10 -11.63 4.10 -2.07
CA VAL A 10 -10.52 4.24 -1.14
C VAL A 10 -9.92 5.65 -1.25
N ALA A 11 -9.82 6.42 -0.16
CA ALA A 11 -9.05 7.67 -0.22
C ALA A 11 -7.57 7.38 -0.05
N PHE A 12 -6.79 7.93 -0.97
CA PHE A 12 -5.34 7.96 -0.90
C PHE A 12 -4.86 9.36 -0.50
N PRO A 13 -3.78 9.44 0.30
CA PRO A 13 -3.09 10.71 0.56
C PRO A 13 -2.47 11.26 -0.73
N ASP A 14 -2.19 12.57 -0.74
CA ASP A 14 -1.52 13.21 -1.87
C ASP A 14 -0.16 12.55 -2.14
N ARG A 15 0.16 12.24 -3.40
CA ARG A 15 1.39 11.54 -3.76
C ARG A 15 2.65 12.25 -3.23
N ASP A 16 2.67 13.58 -3.19
CA ASP A 16 3.82 14.35 -2.73
C ASP A 16 4.04 14.25 -1.21
N SER A 17 3.06 13.75 -0.46
CA SER A 17 3.20 13.43 0.96
C SER A 17 3.95 12.13 1.23
N ALA A 18 4.21 11.31 0.20
CA ALA A 18 5.04 10.13 0.34
C ALA A 18 6.48 10.54 0.67
N TRP A 19 7.04 9.96 1.73
CA TRP A 19 8.45 10.14 2.04
C TRP A 19 9.34 9.41 1.02
N LEU A 20 8.79 8.37 0.38
CA LEU A 20 9.38 7.69 -0.77
C LEU A 20 8.65 8.12 -2.05
N LYS A 21 9.16 9.18 -2.70
CA LYS A 21 8.52 9.83 -3.86
C LYS A 21 8.54 8.98 -5.14
N GLU A 22 9.61 8.22 -5.32
CA GLU A 22 9.79 7.27 -6.43
C GLU A 22 9.30 5.90 -5.96
N GLY A 23 8.35 5.30 -6.66
CA GLY A 23 7.80 4.01 -6.25
C GLY A 23 8.87 2.93 -6.41
N PRO A 24 9.23 2.16 -5.38
CA PRO A 24 10.13 1.04 -5.56
C PRO A 24 9.51 0.03 -6.53
N PHE A 25 10.34 -0.57 -7.36
CA PHE A 25 9.96 -1.74 -8.15
C PHE A 25 9.71 -2.90 -7.18
N VAL A 26 8.44 -3.09 -6.85
CA VAL A 26 7.98 -4.12 -5.93
C VAL A 26 8.14 -5.51 -6.53
N ASN A 27 8.43 -6.49 -5.68
CA ASN A 27 8.38 -7.88 -6.11
C ASN A 27 6.91 -8.31 -6.29
N VAL A 28 6.52 -8.56 -7.53
CA VAL A 28 5.16 -8.98 -7.91
C VAL A 28 4.77 -10.31 -7.23
N GLU A 29 5.73 -11.22 -7.00
CA GLU A 29 5.46 -12.48 -6.31
C GLU A 29 5.07 -12.26 -4.86
N ASN A 30 5.72 -11.32 -4.16
CA ASN A 30 5.35 -10.95 -2.80
C ASN A 30 3.97 -10.30 -2.74
N LEU A 31 3.66 -9.42 -3.71
CA LEU A 31 2.34 -8.80 -3.84
C LEU A 31 1.24 -9.85 -4.02
N ARG A 32 1.49 -10.89 -4.82
CA ARG A 32 0.52 -11.99 -5.03
C ARG A 32 0.24 -12.81 -3.77
N GLN A 33 1.10 -12.74 -2.77
CA GLN A 33 0.88 -13.39 -1.47
C GLN A 33 0.03 -12.55 -0.52
N MET A 34 -0.26 -11.28 -0.85
CA MET A 34 -1.15 -10.44 -0.06
C MET A 34 -2.56 -11.01 -0.09
N ALA A 35 -3.11 -11.26 1.11
CA ALA A 35 -4.45 -11.78 1.28
C ALA A 35 -5.07 -11.27 2.59
N PRO A 36 -6.41 -11.27 2.71
CA PRO A 36 -7.09 -11.05 3.98
C PRO A 36 -6.61 -12.04 5.06
N GLY A 37 -6.53 -11.57 6.30
CA GLY A 37 -6.09 -12.37 7.46
C GLY A 37 -4.60 -12.30 7.77
N LEU A 38 -3.77 -11.70 6.90
CA LEU A 38 -2.36 -11.48 7.22
C LEU A 38 -2.21 -10.47 8.36
N ASN A 39 -1.24 -10.68 9.26
CA ASN A 39 -0.89 -9.70 10.28
C ASN A 39 0.11 -8.67 9.75
N LYS A 40 0.27 -7.54 10.46
CA LYS A 40 1.22 -6.47 10.08
C LYS A 40 2.64 -6.95 9.83
N THR A 41 3.13 -7.93 10.59
CA THR A 41 4.49 -8.48 10.42
C THR A 41 4.62 -9.24 9.10
N GLN A 42 3.61 -10.01 8.72
CA GLN A 42 3.58 -10.70 7.43
C GLN A 42 3.50 -9.72 6.26
N VAL A 43 2.65 -8.69 6.37
CA VAL A 43 2.59 -7.63 5.36
C VAL A 43 3.93 -6.91 5.24
N TYR A 44 4.57 -6.59 6.36
CA TYR A 44 5.89 -5.98 6.37
C TYR A 44 6.96 -6.87 5.72
N ALA A 45 6.90 -8.19 5.92
CA ALA A 45 7.82 -9.12 5.24
C ALA A 45 7.62 -9.16 3.72
N LEU A 46 6.39 -8.94 3.23
CA LEU A 46 6.06 -8.97 1.81
C LEU A 46 6.33 -7.64 1.11
N LEU A 47 5.82 -6.54 1.69
CA LEU A 47 5.77 -5.21 1.08
C LEU A 47 6.75 -4.21 1.68
N LYS A 48 7.39 -4.54 2.81
CA LYS A 48 8.24 -3.65 3.61
C LYS A 48 7.47 -2.47 4.22
N GLU A 49 8.22 -1.46 4.65
CA GLU A 49 7.69 -0.25 5.27
C GLU A 49 6.72 0.53 4.36
N PRO A 50 5.65 1.12 4.91
CA PRO A 50 4.72 1.96 4.17
C PRO A 50 5.39 3.25 3.68
N HIS A 51 5.02 3.73 2.49
CA HIS A 51 5.68 4.88 1.83
C HIS A 51 5.14 6.24 2.27
N PHE A 52 4.13 6.25 3.14
CA PHE A 52 3.49 7.45 3.68
C PHE A 52 3.64 7.48 5.20
N ASP A 53 3.66 8.68 5.77
CA ASP A 53 3.57 8.84 7.22
C ASP A 53 2.10 8.75 7.63
N GLU A 54 1.72 7.60 8.19
CA GLU A 54 0.33 7.29 8.56
C GLU A 54 0.13 7.35 10.09
N GLY A 55 1.14 7.89 10.78
CA GLY A 55 1.26 7.87 12.24
C GLY A 55 1.69 6.52 12.78
N VAL A 56 1.84 6.43 14.10
CA VAL A 56 2.24 5.21 14.84
C VAL A 56 1.15 4.67 15.76
N ILE A 57 0.07 5.42 15.97
CA ILE A 57 -1.03 5.08 16.90
C ILE A 57 -2.32 4.89 16.11
N GLY A 58 -2.94 3.70 16.22
CA GLY A 58 -4.25 3.45 15.60
C GLY A 58 -4.23 3.33 14.07
N VAL A 59 -3.07 3.11 13.47
CA VAL A 59 -2.91 2.95 12.01
C VAL A 59 -3.69 1.74 11.54
N ARG A 60 -4.81 2.00 10.85
CA ARG A 60 -5.68 0.98 10.25
C ARG A 60 -5.49 0.89 8.74
N VAL A 61 -4.64 1.71 8.15
CA VAL A 61 -4.44 1.79 6.71
C VAL A 61 -2.95 1.97 6.43
N TRP A 62 -2.41 1.18 5.50
CA TRP A 62 -1.07 1.34 4.94
C TRP A 62 -1.13 1.61 3.44
N ASN A 63 -0.55 2.72 3.00
CA ASN A 63 -0.51 3.18 1.62
C ASN A 63 0.89 2.97 1.05
N TYR A 64 0.91 2.56 -0.21
CA TYR A 64 2.12 2.28 -0.98
C TYR A 64 1.99 2.87 -2.38
N ILE A 65 3.14 3.21 -2.95
CA ILE A 65 3.29 3.55 -4.36
C ILE A 65 4.27 2.54 -4.92
N PHE A 66 3.87 1.79 -5.95
CA PHE A 66 4.71 0.79 -6.59
C PHE A 66 4.87 1.10 -8.07
N ASP A 67 6.09 0.99 -8.55
CA ASP A 67 6.38 1.14 -9.98
C ASP A 67 6.46 -0.24 -10.64
N PHE A 68 5.75 -0.42 -11.75
CA PHE A 68 5.72 -1.65 -12.54
C PHE A 68 6.27 -1.38 -13.94
N ARG A 69 7.18 -2.24 -14.40
CA ARG A 69 7.64 -2.18 -15.79
C ARG A 69 6.53 -2.67 -16.71
N THR A 70 6.23 -1.89 -17.74
CA THR A 70 5.19 -2.24 -18.74
C THR A 70 5.67 -3.23 -19.79
N GLY A 71 6.97 -3.53 -19.83
CA GLY A 71 7.60 -4.38 -20.84
C GLY A 71 7.96 -3.64 -22.13
N HIS A 72 7.52 -2.39 -22.29
CA HIS A 72 7.90 -1.52 -23.39
C HIS A 72 9.17 -0.73 -23.02
N GLY A 73 10.34 -1.35 -23.22
CA GLY A 73 11.63 -0.70 -22.95
C GLY A 73 11.82 -0.30 -21.48
N ASN A 74 12.06 0.99 -21.23
CA ASN A 74 12.23 1.56 -19.89
C ASN A 74 10.94 2.18 -19.33
N ASP A 75 9.80 2.01 -20.01
CA ASP A 75 8.53 2.56 -19.54
C ASP A 75 8.01 1.80 -18.31
N PHE A 76 7.57 2.57 -17.33
CA PHE A 76 6.95 2.07 -16.11
C PHE A 76 5.65 2.82 -15.80
N ILE A 77 4.78 2.18 -15.05
CA ILE A 77 3.58 2.78 -14.49
C ILE A 77 3.70 2.80 -12.97
N SER A 78 3.29 3.91 -12.35
CA SER A 78 3.15 3.99 -10.90
C SER A 78 1.72 3.64 -10.51
N CYS A 79 1.57 2.66 -9.62
CA CYS A 79 0.28 2.25 -9.06
C CYS A 79 0.23 2.55 -7.56
N GLN A 80 -0.93 2.97 -7.09
CA GLN A 80 -1.21 3.16 -5.67
C GLN A 80 -1.83 1.88 -5.11
N TYR A 81 -1.32 1.41 -3.97
CA TYR A 81 -1.76 0.18 -3.33
C TYR A 81 -2.02 0.45 -1.85
N GLN A 82 -3.20 0.08 -1.34
CA GLN A 82 -3.58 0.33 0.04
C GLN A 82 -3.89 -0.98 0.74
N VAL A 83 -3.40 -1.15 1.96
CA VAL A 83 -3.72 -2.27 2.84
C VAL A 83 -4.56 -1.75 4.00
N GLN A 84 -5.76 -2.29 4.18
CA GLN A 84 -6.65 -1.93 5.28
C GLN A 84 -6.65 -3.01 6.34
N TYR A 85 -6.46 -2.61 7.59
CA TYR A 85 -6.43 -3.47 8.76
C TYR A 85 -7.72 -3.36 9.58
N ASP A 86 -8.18 -4.48 10.13
CA ASP A 86 -9.25 -4.53 11.11
C ASP A 86 -8.77 -4.14 12.53
N GLU A 87 -9.67 -4.25 13.50
CA GLU A 87 -9.38 -3.93 14.90
C GLU A 87 -8.39 -4.92 15.53
N ASN A 88 -8.27 -6.11 14.95
CA ASN A 88 -7.36 -7.17 15.36
C ASN A 88 -5.98 -7.03 14.69
N ARG A 89 -5.75 -5.96 13.92
CA ARG A 89 -4.52 -5.70 13.16
C ARG A 89 -4.26 -6.75 12.07
N LEU A 90 -5.32 -7.34 11.54
CA LEU A 90 -5.30 -8.26 10.41
C LEU A 90 -5.76 -7.55 9.13
N VAL A 91 -5.20 -7.94 7.99
CA VAL A 91 -5.60 -7.44 6.68
C VAL A 91 -7.07 -7.79 6.46
N LYS A 92 -7.89 -6.77 6.22
CA LYS A 92 -9.30 -6.89 5.88
C LYS A 92 -9.51 -6.76 4.38
N ALA A 93 -8.82 -5.80 3.76
CA ALA A 93 -8.94 -5.47 2.35
C ALA A 93 -7.63 -4.89 1.83
N THR A 94 -7.42 -5.04 0.52
CA THR A 94 -6.29 -4.51 -0.23
C THR A 94 -6.76 -3.97 -1.57
#